data_AF-A0A5J6QLB3-F1
#
_entry.id   AF-A0A5J6QLB3-F1
#
_cell.length_a   1.000
_cell.length_b   1.000
_cell.length_c   1.000
_cell.angle_alpha   90.00
_cell.angle_beta   90.00
_cell.angle_gamma   90.00
#
_symmetry.space_group_name_H-M   'P 1'
#
loop_
_entity.id
_entity.type
_entity.pdbx_description
1 polymer ?
#
loop_
_entity_poly.entity_id
_entity_poly.type
_entity_poly.pdbx_seq_one_letter_code
_entity_poly.pdbx_strand_id
1 'polypeptide(L)'
;MTEPNYEAIGRYTHLVGELDSLSMKRRSLFTRIVGVLKNANENPRESKVPRKCNFEAVRELLDEAEALDKTIRSTVDQVNELAPLADKPAIS
;
A
#
# COMPACT_ATOMS: atom_id res chain seq x y z
N MET A 1 8.62 25.48 -28.95
CA MET A 1 8.86 24.13 -28.41
C MET A 1 9.45 24.35 -27.02
N THR A 2 8.73 23.99 -25.97
CA THR A 2 9.22 24.07 -24.59
C THR A 2 10.18 22.90 -24.39
N GLU A 3 11.37 23.16 -23.84
CA GLU A 3 12.32 22.09 -23.53
C GLU A 3 11.70 21.09 -22.52
N PRO A 4 11.90 19.78 -22.69
CA PRO A 4 11.38 18.80 -21.75
C PRO A 4 12.01 18.98 -20.37
N ASN A 5 11.16 19.05 -19.33
CA ASN A 5 11.62 19.16 -17.95
C ASN A 5 12.10 17.79 -17.44
N TYR A 6 13.37 17.47 -17.70
CA TYR A 6 14.00 16.20 -17.31
C TYR A 6 13.96 15.94 -15.79
N GLU A 7 13.98 16.99 -14.97
CA GLU A 7 13.86 16.85 -13.51
C GLU A 7 12.46 16.37 -13.12
N ALA A 8 11.40 16.98 -13.69
CA ALA A 8 10.02 16.55 -13.48
C ALA A 8 9.80 15.11 -13.97
N ILE A 9 10.34 14.75 -15.13
CA ILE A 9 10.28 13.38 -15.68
C ILE A 9 10.96 12.37 -14.74
N GLY A 10 12.14 12.72 -14.21
CA GLY A 10 12.88 11.88 -13.26
C GLY A 10 12.11 11.65 -11.97
N ARG A 11 11.56 12.73 -11.37
CA ARG A 11 10.74 12.66 -10.16
C ARG A 11 9.45 11.87 -10.37
N TYR A 12 8.75 12.10 -11.48
CA TYR A 12 7.56 11.35 -11.85
C TYR A 12 7.87 9.84 -11.93
N THR A 13 8.92 9.47 -12.65
CA THR A 13 9.31 8.06 -12.84
C THR A 13 9.68 7.40 -11.51
N HIS A 14 10.38 8.13 -10.64
CA HIS A 14 10.73 7.65 -9.31
C HIS A 14 9.49 7.39 -8.44
N LEU A 15 8.57 8.35 -8.35
CA LEU A 15 7.36 8.22 -7.53
C LEU A 15 6.41 7.13 -8.06
N VAL A 16 6.30 6.97 -9.38
CA VAL A 16 5.55 5.85 -9.97
C VAL A 16 6.16 4.50 -9.56
N GLY A 17 7.49 4.37 -9.60
CA GLY A 17 8.17 3.18 -9.09
C GLY A 17 7.97 2.95 -7.58
N GLU A 18 7.89 4.02 -6.79
CA GLU A 18 7.56 3.93 -5.38
C GLU A 18 6.12 3.43 -5.14
N LEU A 19 5.15 3.88 -5.93
CA LEU A 19 3.76 3.42 -5.86
C LEU A 19 3.61 1.93 -6.14
N ASP A 20 4.41 1.35 -7.03
CA ASP A 20 4.44 -0.09 -7.25
C ASP A 20 4.89 -0.84 -5.98
N SER A 21 5.96 -0.36 -5.34
CA SER A 21 6.46 -0.91 -4.08
C SER A 21 5.43 -0.79 -2.95
N LEU A 22 4.79 0.37 -2.81
CA LEU A 22 3.73 0.61 -1.83
C LEU A 22 2.52 -0.31 -2.09
N SER A 23 2.16 -0.53 -3.36
CA SER A 23 1.09 -1.45 -3.75
C SER A 23 1.40 -2.91 -3.38
N MET A 24 2.65 -3.34 -3.53
CA MET A 24 3.09 -4.67 -3.08
C MET A 24 3.03 -4.80 -1.56
N LYS A 25 3.47 -3.77 -0.82
CA LYS A 25 3.35 -3.73 0.66
C LYS A 25 1.90 -3.83 1.10
N ARG A 26 0.98 -3.11 0.44
CA ARG A 26 -0.45 -3.15 0.74
C ARG A 26 -1.02 -4.57 0.57
N ARG A 27 -0.68 -5.25 -0.54
CA ARG A 27 -1.08 -6.65 -0.77
C ARG A 27 -0.56 -7.60 0.31
N SER A 28 0.70 -7.43 0.72
CA SER A 28 1.30 -8.20 1.80
C SER A 28 0.57 -7.99 3.13
N LEU A 29 0.26 -6.74 3.49
CA LEU A 29 -0.52 -6.37 4.67
C LEU A 29 -1.90 -7.01 4.71
N PHE A 30 -2.66 -6.89 3.61
CA PHE A 30 -3.96 -7.57 3.50
C PHE A 30 -3.85 -9.08 3.66
N THR A 31 -2.82 -9.69 3.07
CA THR A 31 -2.57 -11.13 3.21
C THR A 31 -2.31 -11.52 4.66
N ARG A 32 -1.53 -10.72 5.40
CA ARG A 32 -1.27 -10.91 6.84
C ARG A 32 -2.56 -10.76 7.65
N ILE A 33 -3.35 -9.71 7.41
CA ILE A 33 -4.64 -9.48 8.10
C ILE A 33 -5.57 -10.68 7.91
N VAL A 34 -5.77 -11.12 6.65
CA VAL A 34 -6.61 -12.29 6.35
C VAL A 34 -6.05 -13.55 7.00
N GLY A 35 -4.74 -13.74 7.04
CA GLY A 35 -4.10 -14.87 7.71
C GLY A 35 -4.42 -14.92 9.21
N VAL A 36 -4.31 -13.80 9.91
CA VAL A 36 -4.63 -13.71 11.35
C VAL A 36 -6.12 -13.96 11.60
N LEU A 37 -7.00 -13.40 10.77
CA LEU A 37 -8.45 -13.61 10.89
C LEU A 37 -8.87 -15.06 10.57
N LYS A 38 -8.28 -15.70 9.55
CA LYS A 38 -8.55 -17.11 9.23
C LYS A 38 -8.12 -18.04 10.36
N ASN A 39 -6.95 -17.78 10.96
CA ASN A 39 -6.48 -18.56 12.11
C ASN A 39 -7.45 -18.51 13.30
N ALA A 40 -8.24 -17.45 13.43
CA ALA A 40 -9.29 -17.33 14.44
C ALA A 40 -10.59 -18.06 14.07
N ASN A 41 -10.85 -18.31 12.79
CA ASN A 41 -12.10 -18.86 12.27
C ASN A 41 -12.03 -20.36 11.92
N GLU A 42 -10.83 -20.93 11.77
CA GLU A 42 -10.66 -22.36 11.53
C GLU A 42 -11.10 -23.19 12.75
N ASN A 43 -12.06 -24.09 12.51
CA ASN A 43 -12.78 -24.88 13.49
C ASN A 43 -11.84 -25.57 14.51
N PRO A 44 -12.03 -25.39 15.83
CA PRO A 44 -11.19 -25.99 16.87
C PRO A 44 -11.32 -27.53 16.97
N ARG A 45 -12.16 -28.16 16.14
CA ARG A 45 -12.39 -29.61 16.19
C ARG A 45 -11.16 -30.45 15.83
N GLU A 46 -10.17 -29.88 15.15
CA GLU A 46 -8.92 -30.58 14.77
C GLU A 46 -7.68 -30.11 15.55
N SER A 47 -7.78 -29.06 16.37
CA SER A 47 -6.65 -28.49 17.11
C SER A 47 -6.93 -28.46 18.60
N LYS A 48 -6.14 -29.18 19.41
CA LYS A 48 -6.18 -29.14 20.89
C LYS A 48 -5.75 -27.79 21.49
N VAL A 49 -5.36 -26.82 20.66
CA VAL A 49 -4.93 -25.49 21.10
C VAL A 49 -6.03 -24.48 20.75
N PRO A 50 -6.60 -23.75 21.72
CA PRO A 50 -7.56 -22.69 21.43
C PRO A 50 -6.86 -21.59 20.63
N ARG A 51 -7.11 -21.54 19.31
CA ARG A 51 -6.65 -20.46 18.44
C ARG A 51 -7.51 -19.23 18.71
N LYS A 52 -7.09 -18.39 19.66
CA LYS A 52 -7.71 -17.08 19.86
C LYS A 52 -7.20 -16.13 18.78
N CYS A 53 -8.12 -15.38 18.16
CA CYS A 53 -7.74 -14.23 17.36
C CYS A 53 -6.90 -13.29 18.22
N ASN A 54 -5.69 -12.94 17.77
CA ASN A 54 -4.94 -11.87 18.38
C ASN A 54 -5.47 -10.54 17.82
N PHE A 55 -6.51 -10.00 18.45
CA PHE A 55 -7.13 -8.75 18.05
C PHE A 55 -6.17 -7.55 18.11
N GLU A 56 -5.19 -7.56 19.01
CA GLU A 56 -4.15 -6.53 19.08
C GLU A 56 -3.27 -6.59 17.82
N ALA A 57 -2.81 -7.78 17.43
CA ALA A 57 -2.04 -7.95 16.19
C ALA A 57 -2.84 -7.57 14.94
N VAL A 58 -4.16 -7.86 14.90
CA VAL A 58 -5.02 -7.40 13.80
C VAL A 58 -5.11 -5.88 13.79
N ARG A 59 -5.27 -5.25 14.96
CA ARG A 59 -5.35 -3.79 15.08
C ARG A 59 -4.06 -3.12 14.62
N GLU A 60 -2.90 -3.62 15.05
CA GLU A 60 -1.59 -3.10 14.58
C GLU A 60 -1.45 -3.19 13.05
N LEU A 61 -1.89 -4.30 12.45
CA LEU A 61 -1.89 -4.45 10.99
C LEU A 61 -2.86 -3.50 10.28
N LEU A 62 -4.00 -3.20 10.90
CA LEU A 62 -4.96 -2.22 10.37
C LEU A 62 -4.41 -0.79 10.46
N ASP A 63 -3.76 -0.45 11.57
CA ASP A 63 -3.09 0.85 11.74
C ASP A 63 -1.94 1.02 10.73
N GLU A 64 -1.14 -0.04 10.50
CA GLU A 64 -0.10 -0.08 9.46
C GLU A 64 -0.70 0.08 8.06
N ALA A 65 -1.84 -0.56 7.78
CA ALA A 65 -2.54 -0.43 6.50
C ALA A 65 -3.11 0.99 6.28
N GLU A 66 -3.67 1.62 7.32
CA GLU A 66 -4.17 2.99 7.23
C GLU A 66 -3.04 3.98 6.97
N ALA A 67 -1.91 3.84 7.68
CA ALA A 67 -0.72 4.65 7.46
C ALA A 67 -0.21 4.51 6.01
N LEU A 68 -0.16 3.26 5.51
CA LEU A 68 0.28 2.99 4.15
C LEU A 68 -0.66 3.59 3.10
N ASP A 69 -1.98 3.51 3.30
CA ASP A 69 -2.97 4.11 2.40
C ASP A 69 -2.86 5.64 2.37
N LYS A 70 -2.56 6.29 3.52
CA LYS A 70 -2.27 7.73 3.56
C LYS A 70 -1.02 8.07 2.74
N THR A 71 0.05 7.28 2.87
CA THR A 71 1.26 7.44 2.06
C THR A 71 0.96 7.29 0.57
N ILE A 72 0.24 6.23 0.17
CA ILE A 72 -0.13 6.00 -1.24
C ILE A 72 -0.89 7.19 -1.81
N ARG A 73 -1.89 7.72 -1.08
CA ARG A 73 -2.67 8.89 -1.54
C ARG A 73 -1.77 10.12 -1.72
N SER A 74 -0.93 10.42 -0.73
CA SER A 74 0.01 11.54 -0.81
C SER A 74 0.99 11.39 -1.99
N THR A 75 1.47 10.17 -2.27
CA THR A 75 2.35 9.92 -3.42
C THR A 75 1.59 10.08 -4.75
N VAL A 76 0.32 9.64 -4.84
CA VAL A 76 -0.53 9.86 -6.03
C VAL A 76 -0.74 11.35 -6.28
N ASP A 77 -1.03 12.13 -5.25
CA ASP A 77 -1.19 13.58 -5.35
C ASP A 77 0.08 14.23 -5.91
N GLN A 78 1.26 13.86 -5.38
CA GLN A 78 2.56 14.36 -5.86
C GLN A 78 2.84 13.97 -7.31
N VAL A 79 2.50 12.75 -7.73
CA VAL A 79 2.64 12.34 -9.14
C VAL A 79 1.73 13.18 -10.04
N ASN A 80 0.50 13.42 -9.61
CA ASN A 80 -0.47 14.20 -10.38
C ASN A 80 -0.08 15.69 -10.50
N GLU A 81 0.58 16.25 -9.49
CA GLU A 81 1.19 17.58 -9.56
C GLU A 81 2.35 17.63 -10.58
N LEU A 82 3.14 16.54 -10.68
CA LEU A 82 4.28 16.45 -11.60
C LEU A 82 3.90 16.08 -13.04
N ALA A 83 2.78 15.37 -13.24
CA ALA A 83 2.30 14.89 -14.53
C ALA A 83 2.28 15.98 -15.64
N PRO A 84 1.71 17.19 -15.43
CA PRO A 84 1.72 18.24 -16.45
C PRO A 84 3.12 18.80 -16.72
N LEU A 85 4.02 18.80 -15.73
CA LEU A 85 5.39 19.30 -15.86
C LEU A 85 6.29 18.29 -16.58
N ALA A 86 6.00 17.00 -16.42
CA ALA A 86 6.73 15.90 -17.02
C ALA A 86 6.21 15.49 -18.41
N ASP A 87 5.13 16.11 -18.89
CA ASP A 87 4.38 15.68 -20.09
C ASP A 87 3.99 14.18 -20.01
N LYS A 88 3.47 13.78 -18.84
CA LYS A 88 3.07 12.41 -18.49
C LYS A 88 1.60 12.37 -18.09
N PRO A 89 0.93 11.20 -18.18
CA PRO A 89 -0.44 11.07 -17.73
C PRO A 89 -0.55 11.19 -16.20
N ALA A 90 -1.68 11.72 -15.73
CA ALA A 90 -2.09 11.60 -14.34
C ALA A 90 -2.45 10.15 -14.00
N ILE A 91 -2.36 9.79 -12.73
CA ILE A 91 -2.65 8.46 -12.20
C ILE A 91 -3.73 8.51 -11.12
N SER A 92 -4.45 7.40 -10.96
CA SER A 92 -5.61 7.22 -10.08
C SER A 92 -5.44 6.07 -9.10
#